data_AF-A0A3D3AB75-F1
#
_entry.id   AF-A0A3D3AB75-F1
#
_cell.length_a   1.000
_cell.length_b   1.000
_cell.length_c   1.000
_cell.angle_alpha   90.00
_cell.angle_beta   90.00
_cell.angle_gamma   90.00
#
_symmetry.space_group_name_H-M   'P 1'
#
loop_
_entity.id
_entity.type
_entity.pdbx_description
1 polymer ?
#
loop_
_entity_poly.entity_id
_entity_poly.type
_entity_poly.pdbx_seq_one_letter_code
_entity_poly.pdbx_strand_id
1 'polypeptide(L)' 'PQLGPQFDPQGSDEAGAVGDIDFSKTGRNQPCPCGSGKKFKHCHGAVR' A
#
# COMPACT_ATOMS: atom_id res chain seq x y z
N PRO A 1 1.24 -40.97 -14.97
CA PRO A 1 0.17 -39.97 -14.80
C PRO A 1 0.29 -39.31 -13.41
N GLN A 2 1.31 -38.46 -13.27
CA GLN A 2 1.61 -37.67 -12.08
C GLN A 2 0.92 -36.31 -12.29
N LEU A 3 -0.19 -36.03 -11.60
CA LEU A 3 -0.26 -35.34 -10.32
C LEU A 3 -0.16 -33.80 -10.48
N GLY A 4 -1.32 -33.16 -10.32
CA GLY A 4 -1.47 -31.78 -9.84
C GLY A 4 -1.86 -30.74 -10.90
N PRO A 5 -2.98 -30.00 -10.74
CA PRO A 5 -3.07 -28.69 -11.33
C PRO A 5 -2.09 -27.77 -10.61
N GLN A 6 -1.14 -27.18 -11.36
CA GLN A 6 -0.37 -26.04 -10.90
C GLN A 6 -1.35 -24.95 -10.44
N PHE A 7 -1.46 -24.75 -9.13
CA PHE A 7 -2.03 -23.54 -8.56
C PHE A 7 -0.87 -22.54 -8.51
N ASP A 8 -0.79 -21.66 -9.51
CA ASP A 8 0.08 -20.49 -9.53
C ASP A 8 -0.66 -19.31 -8.89
N PRO A 9 -0.46 -19.00 -7.59
CA PRO A 9 -0.94 -17.75 -7.01
C PRO A 9 -0.02 -16.59 -7.43
N GLN A 10 0.05 -16.30 -8.72
CA GLN A 10 0.64 -15.04 -9.22
C GLN A 10 -0.40 -13.94 -9.04
N GLY A 11 -0.62 -13.53 -7.79
CA GLY A 11 -1.69 -12.61 -7.47
C GLY A 11 -1.73 -12.23 -6.00
N SER A 12 -0.70 -11.56 -5.53
CA SER A 12 -0.83 -10.72 -4.33
C SER A 12 0.23 -9.62 -4.41
N ASP A 13 -0.27 -8.41 -4.63
CA ASP A 13 0.22 -7.19 -4.01
C ASP A 13 1.74 -7.04 -3.81
N GLU A 14 2.44 -6.81 -4.92
CA GLU A 14 3.72 -6.09 -4.85
C GLU A 14 3.41 -4.63 -4.47
N ALA A 15 3.13 -4.43 -3.18
CA ALA A 15 3.16 -3.17 -2.48
C ALA A 15 4.54 -2.57 -2.72
N GLY A 16 4.59 -1.76 -3.77
CA GLY A 16 5.80 -1.14 -4.26
C GLY A 16 6.59 -0.50 -3.12
N ALA A 17 7.85 -0.90 -3.04
CA ALA A 17 8.94 -0.19 -2.38
C ALA A 17 8.60 0.38 -0.99
N VAL A 18 8.81 -0.42 0.04
CA VAL A 18 9.08 0.08 1.40
C VAL A 18 10.46 0.74 1.46
N GLY A 19 10.65 1.81 0.68
CA GLY A 19 11.62 2.84 1.01
C GLY A 19 11.00 3.75 2.07
N ASP A 20 11.82 4.42 2.88
CA ASP A 20 11.38 5.45 3.83
C ASP A 20 10.29 6.34 3.22
N ILE A 21 9.04 6.10 3.63
CA ILE A 21 7.89 6.83 3.11
C ILE A 21 7.89 8.19 3.79
N ASP A 22 8.47 9.20 3.12
CA ASP A 22 8.52 10.57 3.65
C ASP A 22 7.11 11.20 3.65
N PHE A 23 6.46 11.16 4.81
CA PHE A 23 5.17 11.80 5.03
C PHE A 23 5.25 13.34 5.10
N SER A 24 6.46 13.90 5.26
CA SER A 24 6.69 15.34 5.47
C SER A 24 6.23 16.20 4.29
N LYS A 25 6.31 15.67 3.07
CA LYS A 25 5.90 16.35 1.84
C LYS A 25 4.48 15.99 1.38
N THR A 26 3.80 15.10 2.11
CA THR A 26 2.45 14.66 1.72
C THR A 26 1.42 15.71 2.11
N GLY A 27 0.79 16.32 1.10
CA GLY A 27 -0.30 17.27 1.33
C GLY A 27 -1.50 16.62 2.05
N ARG A 28 -2.13 17.35 2.97
CA ARG A 28 -3.29 16.88 3.79
C ARG A 28 -4.42 16.22 2.99
N ASN A 29 -4.72 16.71 1.79
CA ASN A 29 -5.79 16.18 0.94
C ASN A 29 -5.35 15.07 -0.03
N GLN A 30 -4.04 14.82 -0.16
CA GLN A 30 -3.49 13.77 -1.04
C GLN A 30 -3.78 12.37 -0.48
N PRO A 31 -3.78 11.32 -1.31
CA PRO A 31 -3.83 9.94 -0.80
C PRO A 31 -2.64 9.66 0.14
N CYS A 32 -2.87 8.86 1.18
CA CYS A 32 -1.81 8.45 2.09
C CYS A 32 -0.82 7.53 1.36
N PRO A 33 0.48 7.84 1.36
CA PRO A 33 1.48 7.00 0.71
C PRO A 33 1.71 5.66 1.42
N CYS A 34 1.07 5.46 2.59
CA CYS A 34 0.99 4.19 3.30
C CYS A 34 0.12 3.11 2.63
N GLY A 35 -0.48 3.39 1.46
CA GLY A 35 -1.31 2.43 0.73
C GLY A 35 -2.71 2.20 1.33
N SER A 36 -3.13 2.96 2.34
CA SER A 36 -4.43 2.74 3.01
C SER A 36 -5.66 3.15 2.19
N GLY A 37 -5.47 3.78 1.02
CA GLY A 37 -6.56 4.33 0.20
C GLY A 37 -7.26 5.56 0.80
N LYS A 38 -6.88 6.01 2.01
CA LYS A 38 -7.46 7.17 2.68
C LYS A 38 -6.66 8.44 2.36
N LYS A 39 -7.31 9.61 2.44
CA LYS A 39 -6.60 10.91 2.38
C LYS A 39 -5.65 11.04 3.57
N PHE A 40 -4.51 11.68 3.39
CA PHE A 40 -3.47 11.83 4.41
C PHE A 40 -4.03 12.40 5.72
N LYS A 41 -4.86 13.45 5.65
CA LYS A 41 -5.54 14.04 6.82
C LYS A 41 -6.49 13.11 7.59
N HIS A 42 -6.92 12.00 7.00
CA HIS A 42 -7.79 11.00 7.63
C HIS A 42 -7.02 9.70 7.96
N CYS A 43 -5.69 9.76 7.91
CA CYS A 43 -4.80 8.63 8.16
C CYS A 43 -3.63 9.14 9.01
N HIS A 44 -2.38 8.98 8.56
CA HIS A 44 -1.17 9.41 9.29
C HIS A 44 -1.04 10.93 9.46
N GLY A 45 -1.73 11.72 8.64
CA GLY A 45 -1.85 13.17 8.79
C GLY A 45 -3.06 13.59 9.61
N ALA A 46 -3.76 12.67 10.28
CA ALA A 46 -4.81 13.03 11.23
C ALA A 46 -4.16 13.62 12.48
N VAL A 47 -4.31 14.93 12.64
CA VAL A 47 -4.01 15.61 13.90
C VAL A 47 -5.35 15.71 14.61
N ARG A 48 -5.34 15.38 15.90
CA ARG A 48 -6.51 15.52 16.76
C ARG A 48 -7.02 16.96 16.73
#